data_AF-A0A1G6HLW6-F1
#
_entry.id   AF-A0A1G6HLW6-F1
#
_cell.length_a   1.000
_cell.length_b   1.000
_cell.length_c   1.000
_cell.angle_alpha   90.00
_cell.angle_beta   90.00
_cell.angle_gamma   90.00
#
_symmetry.space_group_name_H-M   'P 1'
#
loop_
_entity.id
_entity.type
_entity.pdbx_description
1 polymer ?
#
loop_
_entity_poly.entity_id
_entity_poly.type
_entity_poly.pdbx_seq_one_letter_code
_entity_poly.pdbx_strand_id
1 'polypeptide(L)'
;MFLEQSDIESIAIYLNLEIEQFIQIYTRKFYDKIVLANVKINGEYKCCFLNDGLCEIYPSRPSQCKTFPFWDSMKNLSIEELKQLCPAIKK
;
A
#
# COMPACT_ATOMS: atom_id res chain seq x y z
N MET A 1 1.67 4.05 3.69
CA MET A 1 2.00 2.66 4.07
C MET A 1 3.49 2.58 4.28
N PHE A 2 3.99 2.34 5.50
CA PHE A 2 5.45 2.17 5.70
C PHE A 2 5.91 0.85 5.09
N LEU A 3 7.12 0.84 4.55
CA LEU A 3 7.75 -0.35 4.00
C LEU A 3 8.89 -0.78 4.90
N GLU A 4 8.94 -2.08 5.18
CA GLU A 4 10.15 -2.73 5.68
C GLU A 4 11.07 -3.08 4.51
N GLN A 5 12.33 -3.38 4.80
CA GLN A 5 13.31 -3.75 3.77
C GLN A 5 12.84 -4.96 2.94
N SER A 6 12.23 -5.95 3.60
CA SER A 6 11.63 -7.13 2.96
C SER A 6 10.45 -6.78 2.05
N ASP A 7 9.65 -5.78 2.40
CA ASP A 7 8.57 -5.29 1.53
C ASP A 7 9.15 -4.66 0.26
N ILE A 8 10.22 -3.86 0.39
CA ILE A 8 10.89 -3.21 -0.76
C ILE A 8 11.40 -4.27 -1.74
N GLU A 9 12.15 -5.25 -1.24
CA GLU A 9 12.73 -6.33 -2.05
C GLU A 9 11.64 -7.16 -2.74
N SER A 10 10.63 -7.59 -1.98
CA SER A 10 9.55 -8.43 -2.52
C SER A 10 8.69 -7.72 -3.55
N ILE A 11 8.42 -6.42 -3.38
CA ILE A 11 7.64 -5.64 -4.36
C ILE A 11 8.46 -5.37 -5.61
N ALA A 12 9.74 -5.00 -5.48
CA ALA A 12 10.63 -4.79 -6.62
C ALA A 12 10.75 -6.05 -7.49
N ILE A 13 10.98 -7.21 -6.86
CA ILE A 13 11.00 -8.51 -7.55
C ILE A 13 9.68 -8.79 -8.24
N TYR A 14 8.54 -8.57 -7.57
CA TYR A 14 7.22 -8.80 -8.14
C TYR A 14 6.94 -7.93 -9.38
N LEU A 15 7.40 -6.68 -9.36
CA LEU A 15 7.27 -5.74 -10.46
C LEU A 15 8.33 -5.93 -11.56
N ASN A 16 9.29 -6.84 -11.35
CA ASN A 16 10.46 -7.02 -12.22
C ASN A 16 11.24 -5.71 -12.44
N LEU A 17 11.50 -5.01 -11.35
CA LEU A 17 12.25 -3.75 -11.31
C LEU A 17 13.47 -3.89 -10.41
N GLU A 18 14.52 -3.11 -10.70
CA GLU A 18 15.59 -2.88 -9.73
C GLU A 18 15.05 -2.14 -8.49
N ILE A 19 15.64 -2.40 -7.32
CA ILE A 19 15.20 -1.80 -6.06
C ILE A 19 15.23 -0.27 -6.13
N GLU A 20 16.28 0.30 -6.72
CA GLU A 20 16.43 1.75 -6.87
C GLU A 20 15.30 2.33 -7.73
N GLN A 21 14.91 1.65 -8.81
CA GLN A 21 13.81 2.08 -9.68
C GLN A 21 12.48 2.04 -8.93
N PHE A 22 12.21 0.95 -8.19
CA PHE A 22 11.02 0.84 -7.36
C PHE A 22 10.93 1.98 -6.34
N ILE A 23 12.02 2.24 -5.61
CA ILE A 23 12.08 3.30 -4.60
C ILE A 23 11.80 4.66 -5.26
N GLN A 24 12.44 4.97 -6.39
CA GLN A 24 12.27 6.26 -7.06
C GLN A 24 10.85 6.48 -7.59
N ILE A 25 10.23 5.46 -8.19
CA ILE A 25 8.95 5.60 -8.88
C ILE A 25 7.78 5.50 -7.90
N TYR A 26 7.77 4.48 -7.04
CA TYR A 26 6.59 4.07 -6.28
C TYR A 26 6.61 4.47 -4.80
N THR A 27 7.71 5.02 -4.30
CA THR A 27 7.84 5.37 -2.88
C THR A 27 8.06 6.86 -2.65
N ARG A 28 7.91 7.29 -1.40
CA ARG A 28 8.27 8.61 -0.89
C ARG A 28 8.98 8.44 0.45
N LYS A 29 9.84 9.40 0.79
CA LYS A 29 10.44 9.48 2.11
C LYS A 29 9.52 10.24 3.06
N PHE A 30 9.25 9.68 4.22
CA PHE A 30 8.49 10.32 5.29
C PHE A 30 9.30 10.20 6.58
N TYR A 31 9.91 11.31 7.01
CA TYR A 31 10.97 11.33 8.03
C TYR A 31 12.13 10.38 7.67
N ASP A 32 12.40 9.41 8.52
CA ASP A 32 13.43 8.37 8.41
C ASP A 32 12.92 7.10 7.72
N LYS A 33 11.64 7.05 7.33
CA LYS A 33 10.99 5.86 6.77
C LYS A 33 10.67 6.01 5.28
N ILE A 34 10.61 4.88 4.59
CA ILE A 34 10.11 4.79 3.22
C ILE A 34 8.63 4.40 3.27
N VAL A 35 7.80 5.11 2.50
CA VAL A 35 6.37 4.82 2.35
C VAL A 35 6.00 4.64 0.89
N LEU A 36 4.97 3.83 0.61
CA LEU A 36 4.33 3.87 -0.70
C LEU A 36 3.80 5.27 -1.01
N ALA A 37 4.00 5.71 -2.24
CA ALA A 37 3.48 6.97 -2.73
C ALA A 37 1.95 6.92 -2.86
N ASN A 38 1.32 8.08 -2.72
CA ASN A 38 -0.07 8.26 -3.11
C ASN A 38 -0.13 9.05 -4.43
N VAL A 39 -1.06 8.68 -5.29
CA VAL A 39 -1.38 9.35 -6.56
C VAL A 39 -2.75 10.01 -6.46
N LYS A 40 -2.96 11.11 -7.19
CA LYS A 40 -4.22 11.84 -7.19
C LYS A 40 -5.12 11.34 -8.32
N ILE A 41 -6.24 10.72 -7.98
CA ILE A 41 -7.23 10.19 -8.92
C ILE A 41 -8.58 10.81 -8.58
N ASN A 42 -9.22 11.47 -9.54
CA ASN A 42 -10.53 12.13 -9.35
C ASN A 42 -10.60 13.07 -8.13
N GLY A 43 -9.49 13.75 -7.82
CA GLY A 43 -9.41 14.67 -6.68
C GLY A 43 -8.97 14.02 -5.36
N GLU A 44 -8.96 12.70 -5.26
CA GLU A 44 -8.61 11.95 -4.05
C GLU A 44 -7.20 11.39 -4.12
N TYR A 45 -6.49 11.36 -2.99
CA TYR A 45 -5.20 10.69 -2.90
C TYR A 45 -5.40 9.21 -2.57
N LYS A 46 -4.91 8.34 -3.45
CA LYS A 46 -5.00 6.88 -3.33
C LYS A 46 -3.61 6.27 -3.41
N CYS A 47 -3.44 5.09 -2.82
CA CYS A 47 -2.20 4.32 -2.94
C CYS A 47 -1.81 4.16 -4.43
N CYS A 48 -0.53 4.30 -4.75
CA CYS A 48 -0.03 4.18 -6.14
C CYS A 48 -0.34 2.85 -6.82
N PHE A 49 -0.60 1.78 -6.06
CA PHE A 49 -0.98 0.45 -6.58
C PHE A 49 -2.48 0.16 -6.50
N LEU A 50 -3.31 1.14 -6.14
CA LEU A 50 -4.76 0.98 -6.10
C LEU A 50 -5.36 1.43 -7.44
N ASN A 51 -5.84 0.47 -8.22
CA ASN A 51 -6.45 0.69 -9.52
C ASN A 51 -7.84 0.02 -9.56
N ASP A 52 -8.86 0.78 -9.96
CA ASP A 52 -10.27 0.34 -9.99
C ASP A 52 -10.73 -0.41 -8.72
N GLY A 53 -10.32 0.10 -7.55
CA GLY A 53 -10.65 -0.50 -6.26
C GLY A 53 -9.90 -1.80 -5.92
N LEU A 54 -8.95 -2.23 -6.76
CA LEU A 54 -8.13 -3.42 -6.56
C LEU A 54 -6.65 -3.06 -6.39
N CYS A 55 -5.93 -3.86 -5.61
CA CYS A 55 -4.49 -3.69 -5.45
C CYS A 55 -3.74 -4.46 -6.54
N GLU A 56 -2.96 -3.76 -7.36
CA GLU A 56 -2.23 -4.35 -8.49
C GLU A 56 -1.08 -5.26 -8.04
N ILE A 57 -0.55 -5.04 -6.83
CA ILE A 57 0.49 -5.88 -6.21
C ILE A 57 -0.05 -6.79 -5.11
N TYR A 58 -1.32 -7.21 -5.18
CA TYR A 58 -1.98 -7.97 -4.12
C TYR A 58 -1.15 -9.17 -3.59
N PRO A 59 -0.49 -10.00 -4.43
CA PRO A 59 0.35 -11.11 -3.95
C PRO A 59 1.59 -10.66 -3.18
N SER A 60 2.16 -9.49 -3.53
CA SER A 60 3.37 -8.93 -2.93
C SER A 60 3.09 -7.71 -2.04
N ARG A 61 1.85 -7.58 -1.56
CA ARG A 61 1.46 -6.42 -0.76
C ARG A 61 2.31 -6.31 0.53
N PRO A 62 2.62 -5.08 1.01
CA PRO A 62 3.40 -4.88 2.22
C PRO A 62 2.83 -5.60 3.44
N SER A 63 3.67 -5.91 4.42
CA SER A 63 3.28 -6.63 5.65
C SER A 63 2.13 -5.95 6.41
N GLN A 64 2.12 -4.62 6.44
CA GLN A 64 1.00 -3.84 6.98
C GLN A 64 -0.29 -4.03 6.16
N CYS A 65 -0.23 -3.98 4.82
CA CYS A 65 -1.40 -4.29 3.98
C CYS A 65 -1.91 -5.73 4.15
N LYS A 66 -1.03 -6.69 4.46
CA LYS A 66 -1.40 -8.10 4.72
C LYS A 66 -2.18 -8.25 6.02
N THR A 67 -1.82 -7.50 7.06
CA THR A 67 -2.42 -7.59 8.39
C THR A 67 -3.62 -6.67 8.57
N PHE A 68 -3.85 -5.74 7.65
CA PHE A 68 -5.04 -4.92 7.62
C PHE A 68 -6.31 -5.77 7.35
N PRO A 69 -7.45 -5.53 8.04
CA PRO A 69 -7.72 -4.46 8.99
C PRO A 69 -7.51 -4.83 10.47
N PHE A 70 -6.74 -5.88 10.78
CA PHE A 70 -6.65 -6.46 12.13
C PHE A 70 -5.71 -5.70 13.09
N TRP A 71 -5.39 -4.45 12.81
CA TRP A 71 -4.60 -3.60 13.71
C TRP A 71 -5.44 -3.16 14.91
N ASP A 72 -4.83 -3.04 16.09
CA ASP A 72 -5.55 -2.66 17.32
C ASP A 72 -6.34 -1.35 17.18
N SER A 73 -5.78 -0.37 16.46
CA SER A 73 -6.44 0.92 16.19
C SER A 73 -7.66 0.84 15.27
N MET A 74 -7.81 -0.26 14.53
CA MET A 74 -8.85 -0.43 13.50
C MET A 74 -9.95 -1.42 13.94
N LYS A 75 -9.80 -2.09 15.09
CA LYS A 75 -10.73 -3.13 15.59
C LYS A 75 -12.17 -2.67 15.77
N ASN A 76 -12.38 -1.37 16.05
CA ASN A 76 -13.71 -0.80 16.31
C ASN A 76 -14.34 -0.15 15.07
N LEU A 77 -13.66 -0.18 13.92
CA LEU A 77 -14.20 0.41 12.68
C LEU A 77 -15.16 -0.55 12.00
N SER A 78 -16.23 0.01 11.45
CA SER A 78 -17.17 -0.71 10.58
C SER A 78 -16.52 -1.09 9.25
N ILE A 79 -17.11 -2.06 8.55
CA ILE A 79 -16.66 -2.46 7.21
C ILE A 79 -16.67 -1.28 6.24
N GLU A 80 -17.63 -0.35 6.37
CA GLU A 80 -17.74 0.83 5.52
C GLU A 80 -16.58 1.80 5.75
N GLU A 81 -16.22 2.06 7.01
CA GLU A 81 -15.06 2.89 7.36
C GLU A 81 -13.75 2.27 6.88
N LEU A 82 -13.59 0.96 7.05
CA LEU A 82 -12.40 0.25 6.57
C LEU A 82 -12.25 0.32 5.05
N LYS A 83 -13.36 0.26 4.30
CA LYS A 83 -13.36 0.43 2.84
C LYS A 83 -12.94 1.83 2.39
N GLN A 84 -13.14 2.86 3.21
CA GLN A 84 -12.61 4.20 2.92
C GLN A 84 -11.08 4.23 3.01
N LEU A 85 -10.49 3.42 3.90
CA LEU A 85 -9.03 3.31 4.03
C LEU A 85 -8.41 2.42 2.94
N CYS A 86 -9.08 1.34 2.59
CA CYS A 86 -8.67 0.44 1.51
C CYS A 86 -9.89 -0.13 0.77
N PRO A 87 -10.20 0.36 -0.44
CA PRO A 87 -11.32 -0.14 -1.24
C PRO A 87 -11.21 -1.61 -1.64
N ALA A 88 -10.01 -2.18 -1.59
CA ALA A 88 -9.75 -3.57 -1.96
C ALA A 88 -10.28 -4.61 -0.94
N ILE A 89 -10.88 -4.17 0.17
CA ILE A 89 -11.58 -5.08 1.09
C ILE A 89 -12.79 -5.69 0.38
N LYS A 90 -12.73 -6.99 0.15
CA LYS A 90 -13.88 -7.79 -0.30
C LYS A 90 -14.60 -8.41 0.90
N LYS A 91 -15.92 -8.52 0.80
CA LYS A 91 -16.79 -9.17 1.78
C LYS A 91 -16.60 -10.69 1.74
#